data_AF-G2G794-F1
#
_entry.id   AF-G2G794-F1
#
_cell.length_a   1.000
_cell.length_b   1.000
_cell.length_c   1.000
_cell.angle_alpha   90.00
_cell.angle_beta   90.00
_cell.angle_gamma   90.00
#
_symmetry.space_group_name_H-M   'P 1'
#
loop_
_entity.id
_entity.type
_entity.pdbx_description
1 polymer ?
#
loop_
_entity_poly.entity_id
_entity_poly.type
_entity_poly.pdbx_seq_one_letter_code
_entity_poly.pdbx_strand_id
1 'polypeptide(L)'
;MTAGAAVPTAPAEPGRAGLELPARRRLFGWSQEMAAQRRELERGWTAALQAGGAISPPPSAAPAQYLADGGGFRVPAALEDQLSAAARAFFDDRVVREGWVYLRGFGYYAADAQMYLPGRAPAPGRRFAAVQQRWPRYAAFARPLAEPAAREPAGWYAWLAWLAFLESAVQDVCSARWSAAVLGHGGAAGVLDEVLEGLGSLLAEAAWNRWQPDSCSAGPCDPATWAERAAALTADARIPEVLCELARALQGPEVAADAVRAVREGDVLWQIAAVAQTRWPALAAAHPGAPVLLVSEAFGAMAAGPVFAGMLPAGQRGRVRLALARGSVHEEEMARVSGTAWRTGRLEADGQVVVHLDDSVFTGLTHAGLRRALTGVPAAVYLVPLTLDVGTPFNHPEEITALGRSIGEHLAGLESAVRAAGGALPPAPSLWARRKTPAPAHGAGGGPADQPRKEAFARVAGGSDRLMALLWDRYAPEVRDA
;
A
#
# COMPACT_ATOMS: atom_id res chain seq x y z
N MET A 1 -2.06 -52.49 50.02
CA MET A 1 -2.98 -51.51 49.40
C MET A 1 -2.22 -50.84 48.28
N THR A 2 -2.63 -51.02 47.02
CA THR A 2 -1.99 -50.40 45.85
C THR A 2 -2.49 -48.98 45.65
N ALA A 3 -1.60 -48.05 45.34
CA ALA A 3 -1.98 -46.67 45.03
C ALA A 3 -2.75 -46.62 43.71
N GLY A 4 -3.87 -45.90 43.67
CA GLY A 4 -4.59 -45.65 42.42
C GLY A 4 -3.75 -44.77 41.50
N ALA A 5 -3.53 -45.22 40.27
CA ALA A 5 -2.83 -44.42 39.27
C ALA A 5 -3.64 -43.15 38.97
N ALA A 6 -3.00 -41.99 39.05
CA ALA A 6 -3.62 -40.73 38.64
C ALA A 6 -3.95 -40.80 37.14
N VAL A 7 -5.18 -40.47 36.78
CA VAL A 7 -5.57 -40.28 35.38
C VAL A 7 -4.71 -39.16 34.79
N PRO A 8 -3.98 -39.38 33.69
CA PRO A 8 -3.26 -38.30 33.04
C PRO A 8 -4.26 -37.23 32.58
N THR A 9 -4.21 -36.06 33.22
CA THR A 9 -4.84 -34.87 32.65
C THR A 9 -4.22 -34.62 31.29
N ALA A 10 -5.07 -34.51 30.26
CA ALA A 10 -4.60 -34.17 28.93
C ALA A 10 -3.79 -32.86 28.99
N PRO A 11 -2.64 -32.75 28.31
CA PRO A 11 -1.88 -31.52 28.29
C PRO A 11 -2.77 -30.40 27.73
N ALA A 12 -2.83 -29.27 28.44
CA ALA A 12 -3.58 -28.11 27.97
C ALA A 12 -3.05 -27.66 26.60
N GLU A 13 -3.94 -27.26 25.69
CA GLU A 13 -3.53 -26.78 24.36
C GLU A 13 -2.53 -25.61 24.50
N PRO A 14 -1.44 -25.58 23.71
CA PRO A 14 -0.44 -24.52 23.84
C PRO A 14 -0.99 -23.11 23.57
N GLY A 15 -0.94 -22.27 24.59
CA GLY A 15 -0.56 -20.87 24.43
C GLY A 15 -1.59 -19.89 23.83
N ARG A 16 -2.86 -20.25 23.65
CA ARG A 16 -3.89 -19.23 23.36
C ARG A 16 -4.21 -18.42 24.61
N ALA A 17 -3.50 -17.30 24.79
CA ALA A 17 -3.89 -16.22 25.69
C ALA A 17 -5.28 -15.70 25.29
N GLY A 18 -6.31 -16.26 25.92
CA GLY A 18 -7.66 -16.27 25.36
C GLY A 18 -8.35 -14.92 25.50
N LEU A 19 -8.35 -14.11 24.42
CA LEU A 19 -9.13 -12.87 24.30
C LEU A 19 -10.48 -12.94 25.01
N GLU A 20 -10.86 -11.88 25.71
CA GLU A 20 -12.18 -11.81 26.35
C GLU A 20 -13.32 -11.96 25.35
N LEU A 21 -14.41 -12.64 25.74
CA LEU A 21 -15.51 -12.98 24.82
C LEU A 21 -16.13 -11.74 24.15
N PRO A 22 -16.34 -10.59 24.82
CA PRO A 22 -16.76 -9.34 24.17
C PRO A 22 -15.76 -8.85 23.11
N ALA A 23 -14.45 -8.94 23.36
CA ALA A 23 -13.42 -8.52 22.41
C ALA A 23 -13.40 -9.40 21.15
N ARG A 24 -13.50 -10.73 21.30
CA ARG A 24 -13.64 -11.66 20.16
C ARG A 24 -14.87 -11.34 19.32
N ARG A 25 -16.03 -11.10 19.96
CA ARG A 25 -17.28 -10.75 19.27
C ARG A 25 -17.16 -9.43 18.49
N ARG A 26 -16.48 -8.42 19.05
CA ARG A 26 -16.24 -7.13 18.38
C ARG A 26 -15.35 -7.27 17.13
N LEU A 27 -14.21 -7.95 17.26
CA LEU A 27 -13.29 -8.22 16.14
C LEU A 27 -13.96 -9.03 15.01
N PHE A 28 -14.75 -10.04 15.37
CA PHE A 28 -15.52 -10.81 14.41
C PHE A 28 -16.58 -9.95 13.71
N GLY A 29 -17.27 -9.08 14.46
CA GLY A 29 -18.20 -8.09 13.91
C GLY A 29 -17.55 -7.16 12.89
N TRP A 30 -16.39 -6.58 13.20
CA TRP A 30 -15.63 -5.77 12.25
C TRP A 30 -15.23 -6.57 11.00
N SER A 31 -14.75 -7.81 11.17
CA SER A 31 -14.40 -8.68 10.04
C SER A 31 -15.60 -8.93 9.10
N GLN A 32 -16.79 -9.18 9.67
CA GLN A 32 -18.03 -9.33 8.89
C GLN A 32 -18.48 -8.01 8.23
N GLU A 33 -18.38 -6.88 8.93
CA GLU A 33 -18.75 -5.55 8.43
C GLU A 33 -17.85 -5.11 7.26
N MET A 34 -16.52 -5.20 7.43
CA MET A 34 -15.56 -4.88 6.36
C MET A 34 -15.79 -5.77 5.14
N ALA A 35 -16.01 -7.08 5.33
CA ALA A 35 -16.31 -8.00 4.24
C ALA A 35 -17.64 -7.68 3.54
N ALA A 36 -18.63 -7.11 4.24
CA ALA A 36 -19.87 -6.63 3.63
C ALA A 36 -19.65 -5.33 2.83
N GLN A 37 -18.94 -4.35 3.42
CA GLN A 37 -18.62 -3.07 2.76
C GLN A 37 -17.76 -3.29 1.51
N ARG A 38 -16.79 -4.21 1.53
CA ARG A 38 -15.99 -4.61 0.36
C ARG A 38 -16.87 -5.15 -0.78
N ARG A 39 -17.80 -6.06 -0.48
CA ARG A 39 -18.72 -6.60 -1.49
C ARG A 39 -19.63 -5.54 -2.08
N GLU A 40 -20.06 -4.56 -1.28
CA GLU A 40 -20.90 -3.46 -1.78
C GLU A 40 -20.15 -2.54 -2.73
N LEU A 41 -18.93 -2.12 -2.36
CA LEU A 41 -18.05 -1.32 -3.22
C LEU A 41 -17.68 -2.06 -4.50
N GLU A 42 -17.32 -3.35 -4.40
CA GLU A 42 -17.00 -4.20 -5.55
C GLU A 42 -18.20 -4.30 -6.52
N ARG A 43 -19.43 -4.44 -6.02
CA ARG A 43 -20.65 -4.39 -6.85
C ARG A 43 -20.86 -3.01 -7.47
N GLY A 44 -20.78 -1.94 -6.69
CA GLY A 44 -20.99 -0.56 -7.15
C GLY A 44 -20.00 -0.15 -8.25
N TRP A 45 -18.72 -0.54 -8.11
CA TRP A 45 -17.69 -0.27 -9.12
C TRP A 45 -17.81 -1.15 -10.35
N THR A 46 -18.17 -2.42 -10.19
CA THR A 46 -18.46 -3.30 -11.33
C THR A 46 -19.62 -2.75 -12.15
N ALA A 47 -20.67 -2.26 -11.51
CA ALA A 47 -21.80 -1.60 -12.17
C ALA A 47 -21.39 -0.29 -12.86
N ALA A 48 -20.61 0.57 -12.20
CA ALA A 48 -20.13 1.83 -12.78
C ALA A 48 -19.23 1.61 -14.01
N LEU A 49 -18.27 0.67 -13.93
CA LEU A 49 -17.42 0.29 -15.08
C LEU A 49 -18.23 -0.29 -16.26
N GLN A 50 -19.31 -1.02 -15.98
CA GLN A 50 -20.18 -1.59 -17.02
C GLN A 50 -21.16 -0.56 -17.61
N ALA A 51 -21.56 0.46 -16.84
CA ALA A 51 -22.48 1.51 -17.29
C ALA A 51 -21.78 2.68 -17.99
N GLY A 52 -20.60 3.10 -17.49
CA GLY A 52 -19.94 4.34 -17.91
C GLY A 52 -19.33 4.32 -19.32
N GLY A 53 -19.19 3.15 -19.95
CA GLY A 53 -18.74 2.99 -21.35
C GLY A 53 -17.30 3.39 -21.67
N ALA A 54 -16.63 4.19 -20.82
CA ALA A 54 -15.28 4.72 -21.05
C ALA A 54 -14.18 3.64 -21.12
N ILE A 55 -14.47 2.42 -20.63
CA ILE A 55 -13.61 1.24 -20.63
C ILE A 55 -14.47 0.04 -21.08
N SER A 56 -13.92 -0.89 -21.87
CA SER A 56 -14.58 -2.14 -22.26
C SER A 56 -14.04 -3.34 -21.46
N PRO A 57 -14.62 -3.66 -20.28
CA PRO A 57 -14.26 -4.87 -19.52
C PRO A 57 -14.70 -6.15 -20.25
N PRO A 58 -14.04 -7.31 -20.01
CA PRO A 58 -14.51 -8.59 -20.54
C PRO A 58 -15.90 -8.99 -19.98
N PRO A 59 -16.69 -9.78 -20.71
CA PRO A 59 -18.01 -10.21 -20.26
C PRO A 59 -17.98 -10.91 -18.89
N SER A 60 -18.96 -10.61 -18.03
CA SER A 60 -19.10 -11.12 -16.66
C SER A 60 -17.90 -10.90 -15.71
N ALA A 61 -16.95 -10.04 -16.08
CA ALA A 61 -15.70 -9.93 -15.36
C ALA A 61 -15.76 -8.93 -14.19
N ALA A 62 -15.63 -9.43 -12.95
CA ALA A 62 -15.42 -8.60 -11.78
C ALA A 62 -14.01 -7.95 -11.85
N PRO A 63 -13.86 -6.62 -11.65
CA PRO A 63 -12.55 -5.95 -11.71
C PRO A 63 -11.54 -6.52 -10.71
N ALA A 64 -11.99 -6.88 -9.51
CA ALA A 64 -11.16 -7.38 -8.42
C ALA A 64 -10.42 -8.68 -8.74
N GLN A 65 -10.84 -9.47 -9.75
CA GLN A 65 -10.09 -10.68 -10.14
C GLN A 65 -8.75 -10.36 -10.84
N TYR A 66 -8.68 -9.20 -11.52
CA TYR A 66 -7.45 -8.72 -12.18
C TYR A 66 -6.53 -7.99 -11.20
N LEU A 67 -6.91 -7.85 -9.93
CA LEU A 67 -6.03 -7.50 -8.83
C LEU A 67 -5.50 -8.80 -8.23
N ALA A 68 -4.21 -8.85 -7.89
CA ALA A 68 -3.67 -9.99 -7.17
C ALA A 68 -4.01 -9.93 -5.67
N ASP A 69 -4.07 -11.10 -5.03
CA ASP A 69 -4.13 -11.22 -3.57
C ASP A 69 -2.82 -10.66 -2.96
N GLY A 70 -2.84 -9.36 -2.62
CA GLY A 70 -1.67 -8.59 -2.23
C GLY A 70 -1.31 -7.41 -3.14
N GLY A 71 -2.19 -6.95 -4.03
CA GLY A 71 -2.01 -5.74 -4.84
C GLY A 71 -1.45 -5.95 -6.24
N GLY A 72 -1.54 -4.88 -7.05
CA GLY A 72 -1.08 -4.83 -8.43
C GLY A 72 -1.87 -5.70 -9.41
N PHE A 73 -1.71 -5.38 -10.69
CA PHE A 73 -2.56 -5.94 -11.75
C PHE A 73 -2.03 -7.25 -12.34
N ARG A 74 -2.95 -8.12 -12.75
CA ARG A 74 -2.69 -9.39 -13.43
C ARG A 74 -3.68 -9.60 -14.59
N VAL A 75 -3.22 -10.26 -15.65
CA VAL A 75 -4.04 -10.64 -16.82
C VAL A 75 -3.99 -12.16 -17.02
N PRO A 76 -5.02 -12.81 -17.60
CA PRO A 76 -4.95 -14.24 -17.92
C PRO A 76 -3.87 -14.49 -18.98
N ALA A 77 -3.06 -15.52 -18.81
CA ALA A 77 -1.96 -15.86 -19.72
C ALA A 77 -2.45 -16.18 -21.15
N ALA A 78 -3.63 -16.78 -21.28
CA ALA A 78 -4.29 -17.02 -22.56
C ALA A 78 -4.71 -15.72 -23.30
N LEU A 79 -4.59 -14.55 -22.66
CA LEU A 79 -4.92 -13.23 -23.19
C LEU A 79 -3.71 -12.27 -23.16
N GLU A 80 -2.50 -12.76 -22.87
CA GLU A 80 -1.26 -11.97 -22.84
C GLU A 80 -0.97 -11.30 -24.20
N ASP A 81 -1.38 -11.93 -25.31
CA ASP A 81 -1.28 -11.37 -26.65
C ASP A 81 -2.10 -10.09 -26.87
N GLN A 82 -3.15 -9.86 -26.05
CA GLN A 82 -3.96 -8.62 -26.09
C GLN A 82 -3.28 -7.42 -25.41
N LEU A 83 -2.18 -7.62 -24.68
CA LEU A 83 -1.31 -6.51 -24.27
C LEU A 83 -0.69 -5.83 -25.51
N SER A 84 -0.36 -4.55 -25.42
CA SER A 84 0.45 -3.91 -26.47
C SER A 84 1.88 -4.47 -26.47
N ALA A 85 2.58 -4.38 -27.60
CA ALA A 85 4.01 -4.70 -27.66
C ALA A 85 4.81 -3.84 -26.66
N ALA A 86 4.40 -2.58 -26.47
CA ALA A 86 4.95 -1.69 -25.44
C ALA A 86 4.75 -2.25 -24.02
N ALA A 87 3.56 -2.78 -23.68
CA ALA A 87 3.31 -3.37 -22.36
C ALA A 87 4.10 -4.66 -22.13
N ARG A 88 4.18 -5.56 -23.13
CA ARG A 88 5.01 -6.78 -23.02
C ARG A 88 6.51 -6.50 -22.93
N ALA A 89 6.98 -5.38 -23.49
CA ALA A 89 8.37 -4.92 -23.37
C ALA A 89 8.62 -4.19 -22.05
N PHE A 90 7.70 -3.33 -21.58
CA PHE A 90 7.86 -2.61 -20.32
C PHE A 90 7.82 -3.56 -19.12
N PHE A 91 6.91 -4.55 -19.11
CA PHE A 91 6.83 -5.61 -18.11
C PHE A 91 7.61 -6.86 -18.58
N ASP A 92 8.88 -6.71 -18.98
CA ASP A 92 9.73 -7.84 -19.39
C ASP A 92 10.03 -8.81 -18.23
N ASP A 93 10.20 -8.30 -17.01
CA ASP A 93 10.44 -9.10 -15.80
C ASP A 93 9.18 -9.77 -15.19
N ARG A 94 8.01 -9.62 -15.82
CA ARG A 94 6.70 -10.12 -15.36
C ARG A 94 6.68 -11.60 -14.94
N VAL A 95 5.98 -11.90 -13.85
CA VAL A 95 5.76 -13.27 -13.38
C VAL A 95 4.60 -13.92 -14.11
N VAL A 96 4.73 -15.21 -14.45
CA VAL A 96 3.64 -16.05 -14.97
C VAL A 96 3.46 -17.27 -14.06
N ARG A 97 2.25 -17.51 -13.56
CA ARG A 97 1.91 -18.65 -12.69
C ARG A 97 0.41 -18.91 -12.66
N GLU A 98 0.01 -20.19 -12.63
CA GLU A 98 -1.40 -20.62 -12.47
C GLU A 98 -2.37 -19.99 -13.50
N GLY A 99 -1.90 -19.79 -14.74
CA GLY A 99 -2.70 -19.17 -15.80
C GLY A 99 -2.81 -17.65 -15.73
N TRP A 100 -2.07 -16.99 -14.83
CA TRP A 100 -2.02 -15.52 -14.70
C TRP A 100 -0.62 -14.97 -14.99
N VAL A 101 -0.60 -13.80 -15.61
CA VAL A 101 0.56 -12.95 -15.90
C VAL A 101 0.43 -11.70 -15.04
N TYR A 102 1.38 -11.46 -14.15
CA TYR A 102 1.39 -10.34 -13.21
C TYR A 102 2.17 -9.19 -13.82
N LEU A 103 1.60 -7.98 -13.92
CA LEU A 103 2.19 -6.83 -14.60
C LEU A 103 3.25 -6.11 -13.73
N ARG A 104 4.18 -6.91 -13.19
CA ARG A 104 5.31 -6.52 -12.34
C ARG A 104 6.14 -7.76 -11.98
N GLY A 105 7.46 -7.62 -11.86
CA GLY A 105 8.38 -8.68 -11.45
C GLY A 105 9.23 -8.34 -10.22
N PHE A 106 10.43 -8.93 -10.12
CA PHE A 106 11.34 -8.74 -8.99
C PHE A 106 12.00 -7.35 -9.01
N GLY A 107 12.07 -6.71 -10.17
CA GLY A 107 12.77 -5.44 -10.38
C GLY A 107 12.35 -4.36 -9.39
N TYR A 108 11.05 -4.03 -9.30
CA TYR A 108 10.59 -2.95 -8.40
C TYR A 108 10.93 -3.26 -6.93
N TYR A 109 10.74 -4.51 -6.51
CA TYR A 109 10.98 -4.98 -5.14
C TYR A 109 12.46 -5.02 -4.73
N ALA A 110 13.41 -5.16 -5.67
CA ALA A 110 14.85 -5.24 -5.40
C ALA A 110 15.44 -4.05 -4.60
N ALA A 111 14.69 -2.95 -4.44
CA ALA A 111 15.04 -1.85 -3.55
C ALA A 111 14.98 -2.23 -2.04
N ASP A 112 14.07 -3.11 -1.60
CA ASP A 112 13.88 -3.42 -0.17
C ASP A 112 14.83 -4.52 0.34
N ALA A 113 15.50 -4.27 1.47
CA ALA A 113 16.32 -5.27 2.16
C ALA A 113 15.53 -6.52 2.59
N GLN A 114 14.23 -6.38 2.86
CA GLN A 114 13.35 -7.49 3.28
C GLN A 114 13.05 -8.50 2.16
N MET A 115 13.42 -8.21 0.91
CA MET A 115 13.35 -9.17 -0.20
C MET A 115 14.44 -10.23 -0.18
N TYR A 116 15.53 -9.96 0.55
CA TYR A 116 16.74 -10.76 0.48
C TYR A 116 16.84 -11.75 1.64
N LEU A 117 17.62 -12.81 1.46
CA LEU A 117 17.99 -13.68 2.56
C LEU A 117 18.72 -12.88 3.66
N PRO A 118 18.58 -13.26 4.95
CA PRO A 118 19.34 -12.63 6.03
C PRO A 118 20.85 -12.62 5.73
N GLY A 119 21.46 -11.44 5.74
CA GLY A 119 22.86 -11.24 5.38
C GLY A 119 23.18 -11.23 3.88
N ARG A 120 22.17 -11.26 2.99
CA ARG A 120 22.29 -11.19 1.51
C ARG A 120 21.61 -9.97 0.87
N ALA A 121 21.17 -9.00 1.67
CA ALA A 121 20.71 -7.73 1.12
C ALA A 121 21.92 -6.93 0.60
N PRO A 122 21.98 -6.53 -0.69
CA PRO A 122 23.05 -5.69 -1.19
C PRO A 122 23.09 -4.35 -0.45
N ALA A 123 24.27 -3.70 -0.45
CA ALA A 123 24.45 -2.37 0.12
C ALA A 123 23.40 -1.37 -0.43
N PRO A 124 22.92 -0.39 0.36
CA PRO A 124 21.80 0.48 -0.01
C PRO A 124 21.91 1.09 -1.43
N GLY A 125 23.05 1.68 -1.79
CA GLY A 125 23.28 2.22 -3.12
C GLY A 125 23.20 1.21 -4.28
N ARG A 126 23.51 -0.08 -4.04
CA ARG A 126 23.33 -1.15 -5.05
C ARG A 126 21.86 -1.49 -5.24
N ARG A 127 21.05 -1.50 -4.18
CA ARG A 127 19.60 -1.72 -4.27
C ARG A 127 18.89 -0.54 -4.92
N PHE A 128 19.35 0.68 -4.63
CA PHE A 128 18.85 1.91 -5.26
C PHE A 128 19.11 1.97 -6.76
N ALA A 129 20.19 1.35 -7.25
CA ALA A 129 20.48 1.27 -8.68
C ALA A 129 19.33 0.65 -9.50
N ALA A 130 18.50 -0.22 -8.90
CA ALA A 130 17.31 -0.76 -9.56
C ALA A 130 16.28 0.34 -9.92
N VAL A 131 16.08 1.33 -9.04
CA VAL A 131 15.23 2.51 -9.30
C VAL A 131 15.84 3.36 -10.42
N GLN A 132 17.15 3.61 -10.37
CA GLN A 132 17.86 4.37 -11.41
C GLN A 132 17.78 3.70 -12.79
N GLN A 133 17.90 2.37 -12.85
CA GLN A 133 17.83 1.59 -14.09
C GLN A 133 16.41 1.53 -14.67
N ARG A 134 15.38 1.57 -13.83
CA ARG A 134 13.99 1.67 -14.29
C ARG A 134 13.65 3.06 -14.82
N TRP A 135 14.16 4.14 -14.22
CA TRP A 135 13.65 5.49 -14.51
C TRP A 135 13.59 5.86 -16.01
N PRO A 136 14.62 5.62 -16.84
CA PRO A 136 14.56 5.89 -18.28
C PRO A 136 13.45 5.12 -19.03
N ARG A 137 13.01 3.97 -18.50
CA ARG A 137 11.90 3.19 -19.09
C ARG A 137 10.56 3.90 -18.89
N TYR A 138 10.34 4.67 -17.81
CA TYR A 138 9.11 5.45 -17.68
C TYR A 138 9.00 6.49 -18.80
N ALA A 139 10.06 7.27 -19.03
CA ALA A 139 10.10 8.24 -20.13
C ALA A 139 9.89 7.59 -21.52
N ALA A 140 10.51 6.44 -21.77
CA ALA A 140 10.40 5.73 -23.04
C ALA A 140 9.01 5.10 -23.29
N PHE A 141 8.33 4.63 -22.25
CA PHE A 141 7.07 3.88 -22.36
C PHE A 141 5.81 4.67 -21.99
N ALA A 142 5.93 5.90 -21.45
CA ALA A 142 4.79 6.74 -21.08
C ALA A 142 3.76 6.94 -22.23
N ARG A 143 4.18 7.46 -23.38
CA ARG A 143 3.28 7.66 -24.54
C ARG A 143 2.72 6.33 -25.09
N PRO A 144 3.55 5.30 -25.40
CA PRO A 144 3.06 4.02 -25.93
C PRO A 144 2.11 3.21 -25.02
N LEU A 145 2.04 3.53 -23.73
CA LEU A 145 1.12 2.90 -22.78
C LEU A 145 -0.11 3.77 -22.48
N ALA A 146 0.05 5.10 -22.44
CA ALA A 146 -1.07 6.04 -22.30
C ALA A 146 -1.97 6.05 -23.53
N GLU A 147 -1.41 6.13 -24.75
CA GLU A 147 -2.20 6.30 -25.99
C GLU A 147 -3.25 5.20 -26.25
N PRO A 148 -2.98 3.88 -26.01
CA PRO A 148 -4.01 2.85 -26.14
C PRO A 148 -5.03 2.86 -25.01
N ALA A 149 -4.65 3.30 -23.81
CA ALA A 149 -5.54 3.41 -22.65
C ALA A 149 -6.40 4.69 -22.68
N ALA A 150 -5.95 5.74 -23.37
CA ALA A 150 -6.65 7.01 -23.51
C ALA A 150 -7.93 6.91 -24.36
N ARG A 151 -7.94 6.03 -25.38
CA ARG A 151 -9.04 5.83 -26.35
C ARG A 151 -10.38 5.54 -25.67
N GLU A 152 -11.49 5.88 -26.33
CA GLU A 152 -12.84 5.57 -25.87
C GLU A 152 -13.54 4.61 -26.85
N PRO A 153 -14.05 3.44 -26.37
CA PRO A 153 -13.77 2.84 -25.07
C PRO A 153 -12.30 2.38 -24.95
N ALA A 154 -11.75 2.41 -23.74
CA ALA A 154 -10.41 1.87 -23.49
C ALA A 154 -10.47 0.32 -23.48
N GLY A 155 -9.54 -0.32 -24.19
CA GLY A 155 -9.40 -1.79 -24.11
C GLY A 155 -8.91 -2.20 -22.72
N TRP A 156 -9.60 -3.14 -22.06
CA TRP A 156 -9.33 -3.53 -20.66
C TRP A 156 -7.86 -3.76 -20.34
N TYR A 157 -7.16 -4.56 -21.17
CA TYR A 157 -5.75 -4.90 -20.92
C TYR A 157 -4.78 -3.74 -21.19
N ALA A 158 -5.15 -2.76 -22.02
CA ALA A 158 -4.40 -1.51 -22.16
C ALA A 158 -4.59 -0.62 -20.93
N TRP A 159 -5.81 -0.50 -20.42
CA TRP A 159 -6.12 0.23 -19.19
C TRP A 159 -5.42 -0.38 -17.97
N LEU A 160 -5.47 -1.71 -17.78
CA LEU A 160 -4.73 -2.40 -16.71
C LEU A 160 -3.21 -2.21 -16.82
N ALA A 161 -2.65 -2.25 -18.04
CA ALA A 161 -1.22 -1.99 -18.24
C ALA A 161 -0.83 -0.53 -17.96
N TRP A 162 -1.72 0.42 -18.23
CA TRP A 162 -1.53 1.83 -17.91
C TRP A 162 -1.58 2.09 -16.39
N LEU A 163 -2.53 1.47 -15.68
CA LEU A 163 -2.56 1.54 -14.22
C LEU A 163 -1.31 0.91 -13.59
N ALA A 164 -0.89 -0.28 -14.05
CA ALA A 164 0.32 -0.95 -13.57
C ALA A 164 1.60 -0.14 -13.83
N PHE A 165 1.66 0.63 -14.92
CA PHE A 165 2.77 1.52 -15.25
C PHE A 165 2.80 2.74 -14.31
N LEU A 166 1.65 3.38 -14.08
CA LEU A 166 1.53 4.52 -13.16
C LEU A 166 1.79 4.11 -11.71
N GLU A 167 1.28 2.97 -11.26
CA GLU A 167 1.63 2.33 -9.99
C GLU A 167 3.16 2.12 -9.89
N SER A 168 3.79 1.48 -10.88
CA SER A 168 5.26 1.28 -10.90
C SER A 168 6.06 2.58 -10.80
N ALA A 169 5.64 3.64 -11.51
CA ALA A 169 6.30 4.95 -11.42
C ALA A 169 6.13 5.57 -10.02
N VAL A 170 4.95 5.42 -9.42
CA VAL A 170 4.66 5.85 -8.03
C VAL A 170 5.44 5.03 -6.99
N GLN A 171 5.65 3.71 -7.18
CA GLN A 171 6.54 2.89 -6.35
C GLN A 171 7.94 3.51 -6.27
N ASP A 172 8.51 3.86 -7.42
CA ASP A 172 9.88 4.34 -7.55
C ASP A 172 10.06 5.76 -7.01
N VAL A 173 9.11 6.66 -7.26
CA VAL A 173 9.12 7.99 -6.65
C VAL A 173 8.97 7.90 -5.14
N CYS A 174 8.05 7.07 -4.61
CA CYS A 174 7.93 6.85 -3.16
C CYS A 174 9.22 6.27 -2.55
N SER A 175 9.89 5.35 -3.24
CA SER A 175 11.14 4.72 -2.78
C SER A 175 12.32 5.70 -2.78
N ALA A 176 12.41 6.57 -3.80
CA ALA A 176 13.36 7.68 -3.84
C ALA A 176 13.02 8.75 -2.77
N ARG A 177 11.73 9.03 -2.57
CA ARG A 177 11.24 10.04 -1.61
C ARG A 177 11.47 9.63 -0.16
N TRP A 178 11.36 8.33 0.14
CA TRP A 178 11.84 7.73 1.39
C TRP A 178 13.33 7.96 1.56
N SER A 179 14.14 7.61 0.55
CA SER A 179 15.60 7.76 0.60
C SER A 179 16.02 9.21 0.87
N ALA A 180 15.41 10.18 0.18
CA ALA A 180 15.62 11.61 0.41
C ALA A 180 15.19 12.04 1.83
N ALA A 181 14.10 11.47 2.36
CA ALA A 181 13.62 11.74 3.71
C ALA A 181 14.53 11.17 4.81
N VAL A 182 15.14 10.00 4.61
CA VAL A 182 16.10 9.39 5.55
C VAL A 182 17.40 10.18 5.59
N LEU A 183 17.92 10.54 4.41
CA LEU A 183 19.19 11.27 4.27
C LEU A 183 19.08 12.76 4.62
N GLY A 184 17.86 13.32 4.67
CA GLY A 184 17.63 14.75 4.95
C GLY A 184 17.77 15.68 3.73
N HIS A 185 17.77 15.12 2.51
CA HIS A 185 17.95 15.87 1.27
C HIS A 185 16.67 16.63 0.87
N GLY A 186 16.46 17.80 1.47
CA GLY A 186 15.23 18.61 1.29
C GLY A 186 14.95 19.04 -0.16
N GLY A 187 15.99 19.33 -0.95
CA GLY A 187 15.82 19.68 -2.38
C GLY A 187 15.32 18.50 -3.22
N ALA A 188 15.98 17.34 -3.09
CA ALA A 188 15.53 16.08 -3.69
C ALA A 188 14.10 15.71 -3.27
N ALA A 189 13.77 15.88 -1.99
CA ALA A 189 12.43 15.64 -1.46
C ALA A 189 11.36 16.51 -2.15
N GLY A 190 11.62 17.80 -2.36
CA GLY A 190 10.68 18.71 -3.04
C GLY A 190 10.41 18.33 -4.50
N VAL A 191 11.47 18.04 -5.28
CA VAL A 191 11.32 17.56 -6.66
C VAL A 191 10.51 16.27 -6.73
N LEU A 192 10.75 15.33 -5.80
CA LEU A 192 10.03 14.07 -5.75
C LEU A 192 8.58 14.24 -5.27
N ASP A 193 8.27 15.21 -4.42
CA ASP A 193 6.88 15.55 -4.03
C ASP A 193 6.08 16.13 -5.22
N GLU A 194 6.67 17.02 -6.04
CA GLU A 194 6.04 17.53 -7.27
C GLU A 194 5.67 16.39 -8.24
N VAL A 195 6.62 15.47 -8.47
CA VAL A 195 6.43 14.34 -9.40
C VAL A 195 5.43 13.33 -8.84
N LEU A 196 5.45 13.08 -7.52
CA LEU A 196 4.48 12.20 -6.85
C LEU A 196 3.05 12.76 -6.92
N GLU A 197 2.88 14.08 -6.80
CA GLU A 197 1.57 14.72 -7.00
C GLU A 197 1.08 14.57 -8.45
N GLY A 198 1.95 14.84 -9.44
CA GLY A 198 1.62 14.72 -10.85
C GLY A 198 1.24 13.29 -11.27
N LEU A 199 2.02 12.29 -10.86
CA LEU A 199 1.73 10.87 -11.10
C LEU A 199 0.51 10.39 -10.30
N GLY A 200 0.34 10.85 -9.06
CA GLY A 200 -0.83 10.57 -8.23
C GLY A 200 -2.13 11.07 -8.86
N SER A 201 -2.12 12.27 -9.47
CA SER A 201 -3.25 12.78 -10.26
C SER A 201 -3.55 11.91 -11.47
N LEU A 202 -2.54 11.53 -12.26
CA LEU A 202 -2.74 10.67 -13.44
C LEU A 202 -3.28 9.28 -13.04
N LEU A 203 -2.83 8.74 -11.91
CA LEU A 203 -3.32 7.45 -11.39
C LEU A 203 -4.78 7.56 -10.91
N ALA A 204 -5.12 8.65 -10.20
CA ALA A 204 -6.51 8.95 -9.82
C ALA A 204 -7.42 9.18 -11.04
N GLU A 205 -6.93 9.83 -12.08
CA GLU A 205 -7.68 10.03 -13.33
C GLU A 205 -7.95 8.72 -14.06
N ALA A 206 -6.93 7.88 -14.21
CA ALA A 206 -7.06 6.61 -14.90
C ALA A 206 -7.88 5.60 -14.09
N ALA A 207 -7.77 5.59 -12.76
CA ALA A 207 -8.39 4.59 -11.90
C ALA A 207 -9.70 5.03 -11.22
N TRP A 208 -10.06 6.32 -11.23
CA TRP A 208 -11.29 6.82 -10.61
C TRP A 208 -12.03 7.81 -11.52
N ASN A 209 -11.46 9.00 -11.80
CA ASN A 209 -12.17 10.14 -12.42
C ASN A 209 -12.69 9.89 -13.86
N ARG A 210 -12.42 8.72 -14.44
CA ARG A 210 -12.85 8.32 -15.78
C ARG A 210 -14.11 7.46 -15.82
N TRP A 211 -14.48 6.79 -14.72
CA TRP A 211 -15.56 5.79 -14.72
C TRP A 211 -16.41 5.76 -13.44
N GLN A 212 -16.12 6.64 -12.47
CA GLN A 212 -16.77 6.68 -11.16
C GLN A 212 -18.31 6.63 -11.23
N PRO A 213 -19.00 6.11 -10.19
CA PRO A 213 -20.46 6.19 -10.11
C PRO A 213 -20.95 7.65 -10.16
N ASP A 214 -22.07 7.91 -10.84
CA ASP A 214 -22.68 9.26 -10.98
C ASP A 214 -22.94 9.98 -9.65
N SER A 215 -23.05 9.23 -8.54
CA SER A 215 -23.21 9.75 -7.18
C SER A 215 -21.93 10.35 -6.58
N CYS A 216 -20.79 10.24 -7.27
CA CYS A 216 -19.48 10.67 -6.79
C CYS A 216 -18.94 11.85 -7.60
N SER A 217 -18.81 13.02 -6.97
CA SER A 217 -18.11 14.15 -7.59
C SER A 217 -16.60 13.86 -7.67
N ALA A 218 -16.08 13.62 -8.87
CA ALA A 218 -14.67 13.33 -9.12
C ALA A 218 -13.82 14.58 -9.38
N GLY A 219 -12.51 14.39 -9.42
CA GLY A 219 -11.56 15.35 -9.96
C GLY A 219 -11.69 15.52 -11.48
N PRO A 220 -10.94 16.47 -12.08
CA PRO A 220 -10.86 16.56 -13.53
C PRO A 220 -10.30 15.26 -14.12
N CYS A 221 -10.69 14.94 -15.35
CA CYS A 221 -10.12 13.85 -16.12
C CYS A 221 -9.97 14.30 -17.56
N ASP A 222 -8.77 14.17 -18.12
CA ASP A 222 -8.50 14.43 -19.54
C ASP A 222 -7.59 13.33 -20.11
N PRO A 223 -8.18 12.26 -20.68
CA PRO A 223 -7.41 11.20 -21.30
C PRO A 223 -6.53 11.65 -22.47
N ALA A 224 -6.86 12.74 -23.15
CA ALA A 224 -6.11 13.20 -24.31
C ALA A 224 -4.72 13.73 -23.92
N THR A 225 -4.58 14.38 -22.75
CA THR A 225 -3.29 14.88 -22.27
C THR A 225 -2.50 13.89 -21.40
N TRP A 226 -3.05 12.72 -21.04
CA TRP A 226 -2.34 11.71 -20.23
C TRP A 226 -0.95 11.36 -20.78
N ALA A 227 -0.85 11.11 -22.08
CA ALA A 227 0.41 10.72 -22.75
C ALA A 227 1.47 11.81 -22.65
N GLU A 228 1.06 13.09 -22.72
CA GLU A 228 1.96 14.24 -22.71
C GLU A 228 2.38 14.59 -21.27
N ARG A 229 1.42 14.60 -20.34
CA ARG A 229 1.65 14.86 -18.92
C ARG A 229 2.54 13.80 -18.29
N ALA A 230 2.31 12.51 -18.60
CA ALA A 230 3.16 11.43 -18.13
C ALA A 230 4.57 11.50 -18.71
N ALA A 231 4.71 11.81 -20.00
CA ALA A 231 6.02 11.99 -20.63
C ALA A 231 6.78 13.18 -20.00
N ALA A 232 6.11 14.31 -19.74
CA ALA A 232 6.71 15.47 -19.08
C ALA A 232 7.19 15.14 -17.65
N LEU A 233 6.36 14.46 -16.85
CA LEU A 233 6.71 14.06 -15.48
C LEU A 233 7.84 13.03 -15.43
N THR A 234 7.91 12.11 -16.39
CA THR A 234 8.89 11.01 -16.36
C THR A 234 10.21 11.35 -17.06
N ALA A 235 10.21 12.33 -17.97
CA ALA A 235 11.39 12.85 -18.66
C ALA A 235 11.97 14.14 -18.05
N ASP A 236 11.46 14.62 -16.91
CA ASP A 236 12.01 15.78 -16.20
C ASP A 236 13.48 15.52 -15.82
N ALA A 237 14.37 16.37 -16.34
CA ALA A 237 15.83 16.25 -16.16
C ALA A 237 16.27 16.34 -14.69
N ARG A 238 15.47 16.98 -13.82
CA ARG A 238 15.73 17.06 -12.36
C ARG A 238 15.71 15.68 -11.70
N ILE A 239 14.96 14.71 -12.25
CA ILE A 239 14.79 13.40 -11.61
C ILE A 239 16.02 12.50 -11.78
N PRO A 240 16.61 12.32 -12.98
CA PRO A 240 17.93 11.67 -13.12
C PRO A 240 19.03 12.30 -12.25
N GLU A 241 19.03 13.63 -12.09
CA GLU A 241 19.97 14.34 -11.21
C GLU A 241 19.77 13.96 -9.74
N VAL A 242 18.54 14.07 -9.22
CA VAL A 242 18.16 13.67 -7.86
C VAL A 242 18.43 12.19 -7.60
N LEU A 243 18.09 11.31 -8.53
CA LEU A 243 18.36 9.88 -8.41
C LEU A 243 19.87 9.59 -8.37
N CYS A 244 20.69 10.33 -9.11
CA CYS A 244 22.15 10.23 -9.03
C CYS A 244 22.73 10.81 -7.74
N GLU A 245 22.16 11.90 -7.20
CA GLU A 245 22.53 12.48 -5.91
C GLU A 245 22.28 11.48 -4.77
N LEU A 246 21.07 10.94 -4.70
CA LEU A 246 20.68 9.92 -3.72
C LEU A 246 21.56 8.66 -3.85
N ALA A 247 21.79 8.17 -5.07
CA ALA A 247 22.62 6.98 -5.29
C ALA A 247 24.08 7.14 -4.85
N ARG A 248 24.65 8.36 -4.90
CA ARG A 248 25.98 8.65 -4.35
C ARG A 248 25.94 8.70 -2.82
N ALA A 249 24.96 9.39 -2.25
CA ALA A 249 24.79 9.47 -0.80
C ALA A 249 24.64 8.07 -0.17
N LEU A 250 23.84 7.19 -0.81
CA LEU A 250 23.57 5.81 -0.39
C LEU A 250 24.76 4.82 -0.50
N GLN A 251 25.95 5.29 -0.89
CA GLN A 251 27.20 4.50 -0.89
C GLN A 251 28.08 4.76 0.34
N GLY A 252 27.71 5.71 1.21
CA GLY A 252 28.46 5.98 2.44
C GLY A 252 28.46 4.78 3.42
N PRO A 253 29.55 4.52 4.15
CA PRO A 253 29.67 3.37 5.05
C PRO A 253 28.74 3.46 6.28
N GLU A 254 28.25 4.65 6.60
CA GLU A 254 27.30 4.90 7.70
C GLU A 254 25.83 4.88 7.25
N VAL A 255 25.57 4.66 5.95
CA VAL A 255 24.20 4.59 5.42
C VAL A 255 23.55 3.30 5.90
N ALA A 256 22.55 3.45 6.76
CA ALA A 256 21.85 2.32 7.35
C ALA A 256 21.05 1.50 6.31
N ALA A 257 20.88 0.21 6.60
CA ALA A 257 20.32 -0.76 5.67
C ALA A 257 18.85 -0.48 5.27
N ASP A 258 18.17 0.37 6.01
CA ASP A 258 16.78 0.81 5.85
C ASP A 258 16.60 2.08 5.01
N ALA A 259 17.69 2.76 4.63
CA ALA A 259 17.64 3.99 3.82
C ALA A 259 17.03 3.78 2.41
N VAL A 260 16.95 2.53 1.94
CA VAL A 260 16.28 2.16 0.68
C VAL A 260 15.30 1.03 0.95
N ARG A 261 14.04 1.28 0.62
CA ARG A 261 12.88 0.38 0.80
C ARG A 261 12.00 0.50 -0.44
N ALA A 262 11.45 -0.62 -0.90
CA ALA A 262 10.38 -0.59 -1.89
C ALA A 262 9.08 -0.27 -1.14
N VAL A 263 8.41 0.83 -1.50
CA VAL A 263 7.19 1.27 -0.82
C VAL A 263 6.01 0.39 -1.25
N ARG A 264 5.79 -0.71 -0.51
CA ARG A 264 4.98 -1.85 -0.97
C ARG A 264 3.57 -1.47 -1.41
N GLU A 265 3.28 -1.72 -2.68
CA GLU A 265 1.92 -1.80 -3.22
C GLU A 265 1.16 -3.00 -2.66
N GLY A 266 -0.09 -2.76 -2.25
CA GLY A 266 -1.00 -3.74 -1.67
C GLY A 266 -2.46 -3.26 -1.70
N ASP A 267 -3.06 -3.21 -2.89
CA ASP A 267 -4.40 -2.66 -3.19
C ASP A 267 -4.59 -1.16 -2.83
N VAL A 268 -3.50 -0.43 -2.56
CA VAL A 268 -3.50 0.94 -2.01
C VAL A 268 -4.37 1.90 -2.81
N LEU A 269 -4.26 1.92 -4.15
CA LEU A 269 -5.09 2.75 -5.04
C LEU A 269 -6.60 2.53 -4.84
N TRP A 270 -7.02 1.27 -4.77
CA TRP A 270 -8.42 0.91 -4.57
C TRP A 270 -8.87 1.16 -3.13
N GLN A 271 -8.00 0.96 -2.14
CA GLN A 271 -8.30 1.34 -0.76
C GLN A 271 -8.50 2.86 -0.63
N ILE A 272 -7.68 3.68 -1.30
CA ILE A 272 -7.83 5.14 -1.38
C ILE A 272 -9.14 5.50 -2.07
N ALA A 273 -9.47 4.90 -3.23
CA ALA A 273 -10.72 5.16 -3.94
C ALA A 273 -11.95 4.84 -3.08
N ALA A 274 -11.94 3.71 -2.37
CA ALA A 274 -13.02 3.34 -1.45
C ALA A 274 -13.09 4.27 -0.23
N VAL A 275 -11.96 4.70 0.31
CA VAL A 275 -11.89 5.68 1.38
C VAL A 275 -12.41 7.05 0.92
N ALA A 276 -12.06 7.49 -0.28
CA ALA A 276 -12.59 8.71 -0.89
C ALA A 276 -14.11 8.61 -1.02
N GLN A 277 -14.64 7.51 -1.60
CA GLN A 277 -16.09 7.31 -1.73
C GLN A 277 -16.83 7.24 -0.38
N THR A 278 -16.28 6.55 0.63
CA THR A 278 -17.01 6.27 1.89
C THR A 278 -16.80 7.29 3.00
N ARG A 279 -15.67 8.02 3.00
CA ARG A 279 -15.30 8.94 4.10
C ARG A 279 -15.32 10.40 3.70
N TRP A 280 -14.91 10.73 2.47
CA TRP A 280 -14.77 12.12 2.05
C TRP A 280 -16.11 12.90 2.05
N PRO A 281 -17.25 12.36 1.58
CA PRO A 281 -18.52 13.09 1.61
C PRO A 281 -18.92 13.53 3.02
N ALA A 282 -18.72 12.66 4.02
CA ALA A 282 -19.01 12.98 5.42
C ALA A 282 -18.05 14.03 5.99
N LEU A 283 -16.76 13.98 5.64
CA LEU A 283 -15.76 14.95 6.07
C LEU A 283 -16.00 16.33 5.43
N ALA A 284 -16.25 16.37 4.13
CA ALA A 284 -16.54 17.60 3.39
C ALA A 284 -17.86 18.26 3.82
N ALA A 285 -18.87 17.47 4.21
CA ALA A 285 -20.12 17.96 4.77
C ALA A 285 -19.96 18.48 6.22
N ALA A 286 -19.08 17.87 7.02
CA ALA A 286 -18.78 18.33 8.37
C ALA A 286 -17.94 19.62 8.42
N HIS A 287 -17.08 19.84 7.40
CA HIS A 287 -16.16 20.98 7.32
C HIS A 287 -16.30 21.76 5.99
N PRO A 288 -17.48 22.35 5.71
CA PRO A 288 -17.76 22.98 4.43
C PRO A 288 -16.89 24.23 4.22
N GLY A 289 -15.87 24.11 3.37
CA GLY A 289 -14.99 25.22 2.99
C GLY A 289 -13.66 25.30 3.75
N ALA A 290 -13.43 24.45 4.75
CA ALA A 290 -12.18 24.47 5.52
C ALA A 290 -10.96 24.08 4.65
N PRO A 291 -9.76 24.62 4.94
CA PRO A 291 -8.52 24.11 4.38
C PRO A 291 -8.19 22.74 4.99
N VAL A 292 -7.69 21.82 4.16
CA VAL A 292 -7.47 20.42 4.54
C VAL A 292 -5.99 20.08 4.40
N LEU A 293 -5.45 19.41 5.40
CA LEU A 293 -4.10 18.84 5.38
C LEU A 293 -4.21 17.32 5.28
N LEU A 294 -3.94 16.76 4.09
CA LEU A 294 -3.79 15.31 3.91
C LEU A 294 -2.38 14.92 4.34
N VAL A 295 -2.25 14.28 5.50
CA VAL A 295 -0.99 13.74 6.00
C VAL A 295 -0.91 12.26 5.67
N SER A 296 -0.03 11.90 4.75
CA SER A 296 0.24 10.51 4.37
C SER A 296 1.35 9.96 5.24
N GLU A 297 1.23 8.75 5.77
CA GLU A 297 2.36 8.09 6.44
C GLU A 297 3.39 7.55 5.45
N ALA A 298 4.65 7.53 5.90
CA ALA A 298 5.72 6.85 5.19
C ALA A 298 5.45 5.33 5.08
N PHE A 299 6.14 4.67 4.16
CA PHE A 299 5.82 3.31 3.71
C PHE A 299 4.42 3.26 3.08
N GLY A 300 3.55 2.31 3.45
CA GLY A 300 2.40 1.87 2.65
C GLY A 300 1.38 2.96 2.25
N ALA A 301 1.34 4.09 2.95
CA ALA A 301 0.42 5.19 2.68
C ALA A 301 1.04 6.37 1.90
N MET A 302 2.33 6.33 1.51
CA MET A 302 3.05 7.53 1.02
C MET A 302 2.40 8.18 -0.22
N ALA A 303 1.83 7.38 -1.12
CA ALA A 303 1.11 7.86 -2.30
C ALA A 303 -0.35 8.30 -2.01
N ALA A 304 -0.88 8.06 -0.80
CA ALA A 304 -2.30 8.17 -0.52
C ALA A 304 -2.83 9.60 -0.61
N GLY A 305 -2.16 10.58 0.01
CA GLY A 305 -2.52 11.99 -0.10
C GLY A 305 -2.51 12.50 -1.55
N PRO A 306 -1.40 12.33 -2.31
CA PRO A 306 -1.32 12.63 -3.74
C PRO A 306 -2.48 12.06 -4.58
N VAL A 307 -2.73 10.75 -4.47
CA VAL A 307 -3.78 10.06 -5.23
C VAL A 307 -5.19 10.49 -4.79
N PHE A 308 -5.45 10.57 -3.49
CA PHE A 308 -6.74 11.05 -2.96
C PHE A 308 -7.00 12.48 -3.43
N ALA A 309 -6.02 13.38 -3.35
CA ALA A 309 -6.15 14.75 -3.84
C ALA A 309 -6.50 14.80 -5.34
N GLY A 310 -5.92 13.92 -6.17
CA GLY A 310 -6.28 13.76 -7.59
C GLY A 310 -7.72 13.28 -7.83
N MET A 311 -8.33 12.57 -6.88
CA MET A 311 -9.74 12.15 -6.94
C MET A 311 -10.73 13.28 -6.60
N LEU A 312 -10.26 14.43 -6.09
CA LEU A 312 -11.12 15.51 -5.62
C LEU A 312 -11.50 16.50 -6.73
N PRO A 313 -12.78 16.96 -6.79
CA PRO A 313 -13.19 18.08 -7.63
C PRO A 313 -12.28 19.30 -7.45
N ALA A 314 -12.03 20.06 -8.53
CA ALA A 314 -11.07 21.17 -8.52
C ALA A 314 -11.27 22.18 -7.35
N GLY A 315 -12.51 22.55 -7.04
CA GLY A 315 -12.86 23.45 -5.92
C GLY A 315 -12.67 22.87 -4.51
N GLN A 316 -12.39 21.56 -4.41
CA GLN A 316 -12.00 20.86 -3.19
C GLN A 316 -10.49 20.56 -3.18
N ARG A 317 -9.92 20.09 -4.32
CA ARG A 317 -8.47 19.94 -4.53
C ARG A 317 -7.72 21.23 -4.17
N GLY A 318 -8.21 22.39 -4.58
CA GLY A 318 -7.60 23.71 -4.28
C GLY A 318 -7.59 24.10 -2.79
N ARG A 319 -8.21 23.32 -1.90
CA ARG A 319 -8.16 23.49 -0.44
C ARG A 319 -7.24 22.49 0.26
N VAL A 320 -6.71 21.51 -0.48
CA VAL A 320 -5.86 20.44 0.05
C VAL A 320 -4.39 20.81 -0.06
N ARG A 321 -3.70 20.79 1.08
CA ARG A 321 -2.24 20.69 1.16
C ARG A 321 -1.85 19.26 1.50
N LEU A 322 -0.76 18.78 0.91
CA LEU A 322 -0.17 17.48 1.18
C LEU A 322 0.94 17.60 2.22
N ALA A 323 1.12 16.56 3.02
CA ALA A 323 2.30 16.38 3.87
C ALA A 323 2.64 14.90 4.03
N LEU A 324 3.94 14.62 4.21
CA LEU A 324 4.46 13.32 4.58
C LEU A 324 4.72 13.28 6.08
N ALA A 325 3.95 12.47 6.81
CA ALA A 325 4.38 12.00 8.11
C ALA A 325 5.46 10.92 7.95
N ARG A 326 6.33 10.87 8.95
CA ARG A 326 7.26 9.76 9.16
C ARG A 326 6.89 9.22 10.54
N GLY A 327 6.12 8.15 10.57
CA GLY A 327 5.68 7.52 11.80
C GLY A 327 5.35 6.07 11.50
N SER A 328 6.18 5.16 11.98
CA SER A 328 5.80 3.75 12.00
C SER A 328 6.26 3.12 13.30
N VAL A 329 5.30 2.98 14.20
CA VAL A 329 5.47 2.28 15.47
C VAL A 329 5.89 0.83 15.23
N HIS A 330 5.43 0.21 14.14
CA HIS A 330 5.85 -1.15 13.78
C HIS A 330 7.33 -1.21 13.37
N GLU A 331 7.84 -0.22 12.63
CA GLU A 331 9.26 -0.14 12.25
C GLU A 331 10.16 0.29 13.44
N GLU A 332 9.63 1.05 14.41
CA GLU A 332 10.27 1.37 15.71
C GLU A 332 10.36 0.12 16.60
N GLU A 333 9.23 -0.56 16.88
CA GLU A 333 9.13 -1.77 17.70
C GLU A 333 10.00 -2.91 17.19
N MET A 334 10.10 -3.07 15.87
CA MET A 334 10.94 -4.11 15.24
C MET A 334 12.38 -3.64 14.95
N ALA A 335 12.75 -2.42 15.34
CA ALA A 335 14.05 -1.79 15.07
C ALA A 335 14.49 -1.89 13.59
N ARG A 336 13.54 -1.82 12.65
CA ARG A 336 13.76 -1.97 11.21
C ARG A 336 14.13 -0.67 10.50
N VAL A 337 13.91 0.48 11.14
CA VAL A 337 14.36 1.80 10.67
C VAL A 337 15.27 2.39 11.73
N SER A 338 16.41 2.93 11.29
CA SER A 338 17.49 3.35 12.17
C SER A 338 17.31 4.77 12.72
N GLY A 339 17.91 5.01 13.88
CA GLY A 339 18.03 6.34 14.49
C GLY A 339 16.70 7.07 14.66
N THR A 340 16.58 8.22 13.99
CA THR A 340 15.41 9.11 14.05
C THR A 340 14.72 9.30 12.69
N ALA A 341 15.12 8.56 11.65
CA ALA A 341 14.60 8.73 10.29
C ALA A 341 13.08 8.52 10.19
N TRP A 342 12.53 7.63 11.03
CA TRP A 342 11.11 7.36 11.19
C TRP A 342 10.32 8.43 11.96
N ARG A 343 10.89 9.60 12.30
CA ARG A 343 10.21 10.64 13.12
C ARG A 343 9.67 11.80 12.28
N THR A 344 8.41 12.17 12.49
CA THR A 344 7.74 13.29 11.82
C THR A 344 8.31 14.60 12.32
N GLY A 345 8.62 15.53 11.39
CA GLY A 345 9.00 16.91 11.74
C GLY A 345 7.80 17.72 12.25
N ARG A 346 7.99 19.01 12.56
CA ARG A 346 6.83 19.86 12.88
C ARG A 346 5.95 20.03 11.64
N LEU A 347 4.64 19.80 11.79
CA LEU A 347 3.65 19.98 10.75
C LEU A 347 2.69 21.09 11.16
N GLU A 348 2.81 22.25 10.52
CA GLU A 348 1.86 23.35 10.68
C GLU A 348 0.45 22.88 10.31
N ALA A 349 -0.52 23.15 11.18
CA ALA A 349 -1.90 22.67 11.05
C ALA A 349 -2.94 23.68 11.56
N ASP A 350 -2.54 24.93 11.83
CA ASP A 350 -3.43 25.96 12.35
C ASP A 350 -4.63 26.19 11.41
N GLY A 351 -5.85 26.23 11.99
CA GLY A 351 -7.12 26.38 11.26
C GLY A 351 -7.49 25.24 10.30
N GLN A 352 -6.65 24.20 10.15
CA GLN A 352 -6.82 23.16 9.14
C GLN A 352 -7.53 21.92 9.69
N VAL A 353 -8.25 21.23 8.81
CA VAL A 353 -8.75 19.88 9.04
C VAL A 353 -7.66 18.90 8.64
N VAL A 354 -7.05 18.25 9.62
CA VAL A 354 -5.98 17.26 9.39
C VAL A 354 -6.61 15.90 9.14
N VAL A 355 -6.22 15.24 8.06
CA VAL A 355 -6.63 13.89 7.69
C VAL A 355 -5.39 13.01 7.65
N HIS A 356 -5.29 12.09 8.61
CA HIS A 356 -4.19 11.13 8.68
C HIS A 356 -4.53 9.89 7.85
N LEU A 357 -3.75 9.66 6.79
CA LEU A 357 -3.86 8.53 5.87
C LEU A 357 -2.75 7.52 6.22
N ASP A 358 -3.17 6.33 6.63
CA ASP A 358 -2.34 5.27 7.23
C ASP A 358 -2.71 3.92 6.55
N ASP A 359 -1.73 3.07 6.21
CA ASP A 359 -2.00 1.85 5.42
C ASP A 359 -2.73 0.79 6.24
N SER A 360 -2.41 0.67 7.53
CA SER A 360 -2.88 -0.40 8.40
C SER A 360 -2.79 -0.04 9.87
N VAL A 361 -3.88 0.46 10.45
CA VAL A 361 -3.89 0.80 11.89
C VAL A 361 -4.12 -0.45 12.75
N PHE A 362 -3.24 -0.63 13.73
CA PHE A 362 -3.37 -1.57 14.84
C PHE A 362 -3.42 -0.87 16.22
N THR A 363 -2.34 -0.19 16.63
CA THR A 363 -2.23 0.42 17.97
C THR A 363 -2.77 1.86 18.04
N GLY A 364 -2.95 2.53 16.90
CA GLY A 364 -3.22 3.97 16.83
C GLY A 364 -2.08 4.85 17.36
N LEU A 365 -0.93 4.27 17.74
CA LEU A 365 0.19 5.02 18.30
C LEU A 365 0.91 5.87 17.24
N THR A 366 0.91 5.45 15.96
CA THR A 366 1.34 6.27 14.82
C THR A 366 0.55 7.58 14.76
N HIS A 367 -0.79 7.50 14.76
CA HIS A 367 -1.67 8.67 14.82
C HIS A 367 -1.42 9.54 16.08
N ALA A 368 -1.21 8.92 17.24
CA ALA A 368 -0.84 9.66 18.45
C ALA A 368 0.55 10.33 18.36
N GLY A 369 1.47 9.76 17.59
CA GLY A 369 2.75 10.37 17.20
C GLY A 369 2.56 11.60 16.32
N LEU A 370 1.81 11.47 15.22
CA LEU A 370 1.44 12.58 14.35
C LEU A 370 0.80 13.73 15.14
N ARG A 371 -0.15 13.44 16.04
CA ARG A 371 -0.81 14.47 16.87
C ARG A 371 0.16 15.28 17.75
N ARG A 372 1.32 14.73 18.11
CA ARG A 372 2.39 15.44 18.84
C ARG A 372 3.32 16.25 17.90
N ALA A 373 3.29 15.97 16.60
CA ALA A 373 4.06 16.66 15.58
C ALA A 373 3.30 17.85 14.95
N LEU A 374 1.98 17.89 15.08
CA LEU A 374 1.16 19.03 14.66
C LEU A 374 1.50 20.30 15.48
N THR A 375 1.52 21.46 14.82
CA THR A 375 1.72 22.78 15.45
C THR A 375 0.67 23.79 15.01
N GLY A 376 0.26 24.67 15.93
CA GLY A 376 -0.97 25.46 15.80
C GLY A 376 -2.18 24.71 16.37
N VAL A 377 -3.37 25.28 16.20
CA VAL A 377 -4.65 24.69 16.62
C VAL A 377 -5.42 24.19 15.38
N PRO A 378 -5.39 22.87 15.09
CA PRO A 378 -6.18 22.31 13.99
C PRO A 378 -7.68 22.35 14.30
N ALA A 379 -8.49 22.67 13.30
CA ALA A 379 -9.94 22.73 13.41
C ALA A 379 -10.56 21.35 13.68
N ALA A 380 -9.98 20.30 13.08
CA ALA A 380 -10.26 18.91 13.38
C ALA A 380 -9.04 18.03 13.03
N VAL A 381 -8.97 16.83 13.60
CA VAL A 381 -7.93 15.84 13.29
C VAL A 381 -8.58 14.45 13.22
N TYR A 382 -8.63 13.88 12.02
CA TYR A 382 -9.24 12.59 11.72
C TYR A 382 -8.19 11.51 11.44
N LEU A 383 -8.52 10.28 11.81
CA LEU A 383 -7.82 9.07 11.40
C LEU A 383 -8.62 8.39 10.28
N VAL A 384 -8.00 8.21 9.11
CA VAL A 384 -8.62 7.64 7.93
C VAL A 384 -7.71 6.53 7.40
N PRO A 385 -7.82 5.31 7.94
CA PRO A 385 -6.98 4.20 7.53
C PRO A 385 -7.45 3.58 6.22
N LEU A 386 -6.52 3.06 5.43
CA LEU A 386 -6.80 2.26 4.24
C LEU A 386 -7.25 0.84 4.61
N THR A 387 -6.66 0.26 5.68
CA THR A 387 -7.03 -1.05 6.23
C THR A 387 -7.02 -1.08 7.77
N LEU A 388 -7.70 -2.07 8.37
CA LEU A 388 -7.75 -2.27 9.82
C LEU A 388 -7.14 -3.63 10.23
N ASP A 389 -6.24 -3.63 11.21
CA ASP A 389 -5.66 -4.87 11.74
C ASP A 389 -6.55 -5.50 12.82
N VAL A 390 -7.37 -6.45 12.36
CA VAL A 390 -8.24 -7.29 13.20
C VAL A 390 -7.60 -8.63 13.59
N GLY A 391 -6.39 -8.91 13.11
CA GLY A 391 -5.70 -10.19 13.32
C GLY A 391 -4.69 -10.13 14.45
N THR A 392 -3.85 -9.10 14.51
CA THR A 392 -2.88 -8.91 15.59
C THR A 392 -3.53 -9.00 16.99
N PRO A 393 -4.69 -8.39 17.29
CA PRO A 393 -5.36 -8.59 18.58
C PRO A 393 -5.67 -10.05 18.95
N PHE A 394 -5.93 -10.92 17.97
CA PHE A 394 -6.26 -12.34 18.21
C PHE A 394 -5.00 -13.22 18.31
N ASN A 395 -3.96 -12.88 17.54
CA ASN A 395 -2.76 -13.69 17.39
C ASN A 395 -1.65 -13.30 18.39
N HIS A 396 -1.57 -12.00 18.72
CA HIS A 396 -0.56 -11.39 19.60
C HIS A 396 -1.21 -10.42 20.61
N PRO A 397 -2.10 -10.91 21.51
CA PRO A 397 -2.70 -10.08 22.56
C PRO A 397 -1.65 -9.40 23.46
N GLU A 398 -0.45 -9.98 23.58
CA GLU A 398 0.68 -9.42 24.32
C GLU A 398 1.07 -8.02 23.87
N GLU A 399 1.06 -7.75 22.55
CA GLU A 399 1.40 -6.44 21.95
C GLU A 399 0.46 -5.32 22.45
N ILE A 400 -0.80 -5.66 22.75
CA ILE A 400 -1.76 -4.68 23.31
C ILE A 400 -1.52 -4.51 24.82
N THR A 401 -1.32 -5.61 25.56
CA THR A 401 -1.15 -5.55 27.02
C THR A 401 0.15 -4.86 27.45
N ALA A 402 1.19 -4.92 26.61
CA ALA A 402 2.44 -4.17 26.80
C ALA A 402 2.23 -2.64 26.83
N LEU A 403 1.14 -2.14 26.23
CA LEU A 403 0.75 -0.72 26.25
C LEU A 403 -0.02 -0.31 27.52
N GLY A 404 -0.15 -1.21 28.50
CA GLY A 404 -0.85 -0.95 29.76
C GLY A 404 -2.37 -0.85 29.63
N ARG A 405 -2.97 -1.41 28.56
CA ARG A 405 -4.41 -1.37 28.27
C ARG A 405 -5.01 -2.77 28.27
N SER A 406 -6.28 -2.90 28.66
CA SER A 406 -7.05 -4.08 28.27
C SER A 406 -7.39 -4.03 26.77
N ILE A 407 -7.59 -5.21 26.19
CA ILE A 407 -7.91 -5.34 24.77
C ILE A 407 -9.32 -4.79 24.47
N GLY A 408 -10.24 -4.82 25.44
CA GLY A 408 -11.56 -4.20 25.31
C GLY A 408 -11.49 -2.68 25.17
N GLU A 409 -10.69 -2.02 26.00
CA GLU A 409 -10.45 -0.56 25.95
C GLU A 409 -9.70 -0.16 24.67
N HIS A 410 -8.68 -0.94 24.29
CA HIS A 410 -7.90 -0.67 23.08
C HIS A 410 -8.78 -0.68 21.81
N LEU A 411 -9.59 -1.71 21.65
CA LEU A 411 -10.53 -1.82 20.52
C LEU A 411 -11.63 -0.73 20.58
N ALA A 412 -12.02 -0.28 21.77
CA ALA A 412 -12.97 0.84 21.92
C ALA A 412 -12.37 2.17 21.45
N GLY A 413 -11.14 2.48 21.86
CA GLY A 413 -10.42 3.69 21.44
C GLY A 413 -10.14 3.69 19.94
N LEU A 414 -9.72 2.55 19.39
CA LEU A 414 -9.47 2.40 17.95
C LEU A 414 -10.74 2.59 17.12
N GLU A 415 -11.87 1.99 17.53
CA GLU A 415 -13.14 2.17 16.82
C GLU A 415 -13.62 3.63 16.83
N SER A 416 -13.50 4.31 17.98
CA SER A 416 -13.83 5.73 18.10
C SER A 416 -13.01 6.59 17.13
N ALA A 417 -11.70 6.34 17.03
CA ALA A 417 -10.82 7.05 16.11
C ALA A 417 -11.13 6.76 14.63
N VAL A 418 -11.33 5.49 14.26
CA VAL A 418 -11.54 5.05 12.86
C VAL A 418 -12.97 5.35 12.36
N ARG A 419 -13.97 5.43 13.24
CA ARG A 419 -15.35 5.83 12.88
C ARG A 419 -15.60 7.34 12.95
N ALA A 420 -14.69 8.13 13.51
CA ALA A 420 -14.86 9.59 13.69
C ALA A 420 -15.22 10.35 12.39
N ALA A 421 -14.71 9.89 11.24
CA ALA A 421 -15.12 10.37 9.93
C ALA A 421 -16.17 9.41 9.31
N GLY A 422 -17.45 9.78 9.34
CA GLY A 422 -18.52 9.11 8.60
C GLY A 422 -18.99 7.73 9.12
N GLY A 423 -18.54 7.28 10.29
CA GLY A 423 -19.10 6.10 10.98
C GLY A 423 -18.72 4.71 10.43
N ALA A 424 -18.25 4.61 9.18
CA ALA A 424 -17.89 3.34 8.53
C ALA A 424 -16.56 2.73 9.06
N LEU A 425 -16.23 1.52 8.57
CA LEU A 425 -14.89 0.93 8.67
C LEU A 425 -14.14 1.11 7.33
N PRO A 426 -12.82 0.89 7.26
CA PRO A 426 -12.17 0.60 5.97
C PRO A 426 -12.71 -0.74 5.43
N PRO A 427 -13.01 -0.87 4.13
CA PRO A 427 -13.57 -2.11 3.59
C PRO A 427 -12.53 -3.25 3.48
N ALA A 428 -11.25 -2.91 3.48
CA ALA A 428 -10.16 -3.87 3.36
C ALA A 428 -9.63 -4.27 4.75
N PRO A 429 -9.63 -5.58 5.11
CA PRO A 429 -8.93 -6.05 6.29
C PRO A 429 -7.42 -6.00 6.03
N SER A 430 -6.63 -5.65 7.06
CA SER A 430 -5.19 -5.46 6.92
C SER A 430 -4.45 -6.69 6.40
N LEU A 431 -3.46 -6.44 5.55
CA LEU A 431 -2.51 -7.45 5.08
C LEU A 431 -1.55 -7.92 6.19
N TRP A 432 -1.45 -7.17 7.30
CA TRP A 432 -0.72 -7.56 8.52
C TRP A 432 -1.55 -8.51 9.40
N ALA A 433 -2.87 -8.31 9.48
CA ALA A 433 -3.79 -9.24 10.15
C ALA A 433 -3.66 -10.68 9.60
N ARG A 434 -3.54 -10.78 8.26
CA ARG A 434 -3.28 -12.04 7.57
C ARG A 434 -1.90 -12.61 7.90
N ARG A 435 -0.84 -11.78 7.89
CA ARG A 435 0.55 -12.18 8.23
C ARG A 435 0.70 -12.79 9.62
N LYS A 436 -0.02 -12.28 10.61
CA LYS A 436 0.08 -12.78 11.99
C LYS A 436 -0.82 -14.00 12.28
N THR A 437 -1.64 -14.44 11.33
CA THR A 437 -2.51 -15.62 11.53
C THR A 437 -1.65 -16.88 11.70
N PRO A 438 -1.82 -17.70 12.76
CA PRO A 438 -0.96 -18.84 13.03
C PRO A 438 -1.01 -19.85 11.89
N ALA A 439 0.17 -20.23 11.40
CA ALA A 439 0.30 -21.25 10.37
C ALA A 439 -0.29 -22.59 10.86
N PRO A 440 -0.96 -23.36 9.99
CA PRO A 440 -1.46 -24.68 10.35
C PRO A 440 -0.30 -25.59 10.81
N ALA A 441 -0.55 -26.38 11.85
CA ALA A 441 0.44 -27.24 12.47
C ALA A 441 1.10 -28.16 11.44
N HIS A 442 2.43 -28.08 11.33
CA HIS A 442 3.17 -28.91 10.38
C HIS A 442 3.10 -30.38 10.84
N GLY A 443 2.61 -31.26 9.96
CA GLY A 443 2.33 -32.66 10.30
C GLY A 443 1.59 -33.45 9.21
N ALA A 444 0.88 -32.77 8.30
CA ALA A 444 0.18 -33.38 7.17
C ALA A 444 1.10 -33.76 5.98
N GLY A 445 2.17 -34.53 6.25
CA GLY A 445 2.91 -35.33 5.26
C GLY A 445 3.84 -34.58 4.27
N GLY A 446 5.16 -34.73 4.45
CA GLY A 446 6.13 -34.40 3.39
C GLY A 446 7.53 -34.07 3.90
N GLY A 447 8.53 -34.56 3.18
CA GLY A 447 9.94 -34.12 3.24
C GLY A 447 10.51 -34.08 1.81
N PRO A 448 11.82 -33.82 1.60
CA PRO A 448 12.89 -33.67 2.60
C PRO A 448 13.66 -32.34 2.52
N ALA A 449 14.48 -32.07 3.54
CA ALA A 449 15.65 -31.16 3.60
C ALA A 449 15.46 -29.66 3.27
N ASP A 450 14.84 -29.31 2.15
CA ASP A 450 14.54 -27.91 1.75
C ASP A 450 13.26 -27.39 2.44
N GLN A 451 12.47 -28.31 3.01
CA GLN A 451 11.24 -28.07 3.79
C GLN A 451 11.38 -26.88 4.75
N PRO A 452 12.37 -26.82 5.68
CA PRO A 452 12.38 -25.80 6.72
C PRO A 452 12.57 -24.39 6.18
N ARG A 453 13.28 -24.22 5.05
CA ARG A 453 13.45 -22.92 4.38
C ARG A 453 12.23 -22.53 3.56
N LYS A 454 11.61 -23.49 2.85
CA LYS A 454 10.33 -23.24 2.15
C LYS A 454 9.19 -22.95 3.13
N GLU A 455 9.15 -23.60 4.28
CA GLU A 455 8.18 -23.35 5.35
C GLU A 455 8.45 -22.06 6.12
N ALA A 456 9.71 -21.69 6.36
CA ALA A 456 10.05 -20.39 6.95
C ALA A 456 9.68 -19.25 6.00
N PHE A 457 10.01 -19.38 4.71
CA PHE A 457 9.61 -18.41 3.70
C PHE A 457 8.08 -18.39 3.48
N ALA A 458 7.40 -19.54 3.47
CA ALA A 458 5.93 -19.57 3.40
C ALA A 458 5.26 -18.91 4.62
N ARG A 459 5.87 -19.01 5.82
CA ARG A 459 5.44 -18.26 7.01
C ARG A 459 5.65 -16.75 6.90
N VAL A 460 6.66 -16.29 6.15
CA VAL A 460 6.97 -14.86 5.97
C VAL A 460 6.21 -14.22 4.79
N ALA A 461 6.12 -14.92 3.65
CA ALA A 461 5.54 -14.39 2.41
C ALA A 461 4.08 -14.83 2.17
N GLY A 462 3.70 -16.04 2.58
CA GLY A 462 2.33 -16.55 2.46
C GLY A 462 1.28 -15.76 3.25
N GLY A 463 1.72 -14.83 4.08
CA GLY A 463 0.88 -13.99 4.93
C GLY A 463 0.11 -12.87 4.23
N SER A 464 0.45 -12.44 3.00
CA SER A 464 -0.42 -11.50 2.25
C SER A 464 -0.04 -11.21 0.81
N ASP A 465 1.14 -11.60 0.34
CA ASP A 465 1.59 -11.22 -1.00
C ASP A 465 1.81 -12.47 -1.84
N ARG A 466 0.79 -12.84 -2.62
CA ARG A 466 0.88 -14.03 -3.45
C ARG A 466 2.02 -13.88 -4.43
N LEU A 467 2.19 -12.70 -5.04
CA LEU A 467 3.24 -12.41 -6.02
C LEU A 467 4.64 -12.55 -5.42
N MET A 468 4.92 -11.97 -4.24
CA MET A 468 6.22 -12.13 -3.56
C MET A 468 6.61 -13.60 -3.37
N ALA A 469 5.64 -14.47 -3.06
CA ALA A 469 5.90 -15.89 -2.93
C ALA A 469 6.31 -16.55 -4.27
N LEU A 470 5.72 -16.12 -5.38
CA LEU A 470 6.09 -16.58 -6.72
C LEU A 470 7.45 -16.01 -7.16
N LEU A 471 7.73 -14.76 -6.79
CA LEU A 471 8.97 -14.07 -7.10
C LEU A 471 10.16 -14.74 -6.44
N TRP A 472 10.02 -15.14 -5.18
CA TRP A 472 11.05 -15.92 -4.51
C TRP A 472 11.24 -17.30 -5.15
N ASP A 473 10.17 -18.01 -5.52
CA ASP A 473 10.29 -19.30 -6.23
C ASP A 473 11.02 -19.14 -7.59
N ARG A 474 10.84 -18.00 -8.29
CA ARG A 474 11.43 -17.72 -9.61
C ARG A 474 12.84 -17.13 -9.56
N TYR A 475 13.08 -16.19 -8.66
CA TYR A 475 14.31 -15.39 -8.52
C TYR A 475 15.15 -15.82 -7.30
N ALA A 476 14.90 -17.01 -6.76
CA ALA A 476 15.72 -17.60 -5.70
C ALA A 476 17.23 -17.63 -6.01
N PRO A 477 17.70 -17.86 -7.25
CA PRO A 477 19.14 -17.76 -7.58
C PRO A 477 19.68 -16.34 -7.35
N GLU A 478 19.06 -15.33 -7.95
CA GLU A 478 19.48 -13.92 -7.84
C GLU A 478 19.41 -13.41 -6.39
N VAL A 479 18.45 -13.91 -5.59
CA VAL A 479 18.33 -13.60 -4.15
C VAL A 479 19.34 -14.36 -3.27
N ARG A 480 19.98 -15.42 -3.79
CA ARG A 480 21.05 -16.19 -3.11
C ARG A 480 22.45 -15.71 -3.47
N ASP A 481 22.63 -15.17 -4.66
CA ASP A 481 23.95 -14.84 -5.23
C ASP A 481 24.27 -13.34 -5.23
N ALA A 482 23.31 -12.51 -4.77
CA ALA A 482 23.49 -11.09 -4.44
C ALA A 482 24.07 -10.84 -3.03
#